data_AF-A0A8T3DDX5-F1
#
_entry.id   AF-A0A8T3DDX5-F1
#
_cell.length_a   1.000
_cell.length_b   1.000
_cell.length_c   1.000
_cell.angle_alpha   90.00
_cell.angle_beta   90.00
_cell.angle_gamma   90.00
#
_symmetry.space_group_name_H-M   'P 1'
#
loop_
_entity.id
_entity.type
_entity.pdbx_description
1 polymer ?
#
loop_
_entity_poly.entity_id
_entity_poly.type
_entity_poly.pdbx_seq_one_letter_code
_entity_poly.pdbx_strand_id
1 'polypeptide(L)'
;MAESIVNEAGASIYSVSPEAVKEMPDLDPNLRSAVSIGRRVQDPLAELIKIDPKHIGIGTYQHDVSQTSLKAALDGVVEECVSFVGVDINICSETLMRHVAGLNAGRARSIAEWREKNGPFVNREQLKLVKGLGPKSFQQCAGFIRVNPENLKSCRSDIAEVEQDTVAFKKPATKRGKGKGLATCSDKPNPLDQTCIHPESYSIAMRFLQRIGGRVEDTGRPELKQRVEASVQHSGLEALAGTLETTPETLQLIMDGLTQPSGFDIRQNFEQADFKRGIVSMGDLQVGTLLTGRVENTTLFGAFVDIGVGKAGLIHKSHITLEKLPQDRRRRSLALGPGDRVEVRVLNVDAQRGRIGLDLIRVLR
;
A
#
# COMPACT_ATOMS: atom_id res chain seq x y z
N MET A 1 7.24 -17.55 20.36
CA MET A 1 6.77 -17.12 19.02
C MET A 1 6.56 -15.61 19.05
N ALA A 2 6.66 -14.93 17.91
CA ALA A 2 6.36 -13.50 17.79
C ALA A 2 4.94 -13.37 17.25
N GLU A 3 4.09 -12.56 17.90
CA GLU A 3 2.64 -12.51 17.64
C GLU A 3 2.21 -11.08 17.36
N SER A 4 1.56 -10.82 16.23
CA SER A 4 1.04 -9.49 15.88
C SER A 4 -0.48 -9.46 15.97
N ILE A 5 -1.01 -8.33 16.40
CA ILE A 5 -2.45 -8.05 16.41
C ILE A 5 -2.84 -7.51 15.04
N VAL A 6 -3.93 -8.03 14.48
CA VAL A 6 -4.42 -7.64 13.16
C VAL A 6 -5.92 -7.49 13.24
N ASN A 7 -6.43 -6.40 12.68
CA ASN A 7 -7.86 -6.18 12.58
C ASN A 7 -8.49 -7.24 11.65
N GLU A 8 -9.52 -7.93 12.12
CA GLU A 8 -10.24 -8.98 11.39
C GLU A 8 -11.47 -8.47 10.60
N ALA A 9 -11.79 -7.17 10.70
CA ALA A 9 -12.99 -6.60 10.09
C ALA A 9 -13.03 -6.88 8.58
N GLY A 10 -14.20 -7.32 8.12
CA GLY A 10 -14.43 -7.68 6.72
C GLY A 10 -13.74 -8.98 6.26
N ALA A 11 -12.97 -9.69 7.09
CA ALA A 11 -12.33 -10.96 6.69
C ALA A 11 -13.38 -12.05 6.38
N SER A 12 -14.43 -12.12 7.19
CA SER A 12 -15.58 -13.00 6.95
C SER A 12 -16.31 -12.65 5.65
N ILE A 13 -16.47 -11.36 5.35
CA ILE A 13 -17.10 -10.88 4.11
C ILE A 13 -16.23 -11.24 2.90
N TYR A 14 -14.92 -11.04 2.99
CA TYR A 14 -13.99 -11.48 1.95
C TYR A 14 -14.06 -12.99 1.73
N SER A 15 -14.11 -13.81 2.78
CA SER A 15 -14.03 -15.28 2.64
C SER A 15 -15.11 -15.92 1.74
N VAL A 16 -16.26 -15.26 1.62
CA VAL A 16 -17.39 -15.68 0.80
C VAL A 16 -17.53 -14.88 -0.50
N SER A 17 -16.59 -13.96 -0.79
CA SER A 17 -16.61 -13.15 -2.00
C SER A 17 -16.24 -13.96 -3.24
N PRO A 18 -16.73 -13.56 -4.43
CA PRO A 18 -16.31 -14.16 -5.69
C PRO A 18 -14.78 -14.11 -5.89
N GLU A 19 -14.14 -13.04 -5.44
CA GLU A 19 -12.70 -12.86 -5.47
C GLU A 19 -11.97 -13.91 -4.63
N ALA A 20 -12.40 -14.16 -3.39
CA ALA A 20 -11.79 -15.17 -2.54
C ALA A 20 -12.03 -16.60 -3.04
N VAL A 21 -13.21 -16.88 -3.60
CA VAL A 21 -13.51 -18.16 -4.25
C VAL A 21 -12.62 -18.36 -5.48
N LYS A 22 -12.36 -17.32 -6.26
CA LYS A 22 -11.45 -17.37 -7.42
C LYS A 22 -10.00 -17.58 -7.00
N GLU A 23 -9.54 -16.91 -5.94
CA GLU A 23 -8.16 -17.04 -5.44
C GLU A 23 -7.91 -18.38 -4.74
N MET A 24 -8.91 -18.92 -4.06
CA MET A 24 -8.79 -20.07 -3.14
C MET A 24 -10.00 -21.01 -3.25
N PRO A 25 -10.23 -21.65 -4.41
CA PRO A 25 -11.45 -22.42 -4.67
C PRO A 25 -11.63 -23.59 -3.71
N ASP A 26 -10.54 -24.29 -3.36
CA ASP A 26 -10.58 -25.53 -2.58
C ASP A 26 -10.59 -25.33 -1.06
N LEU A 27 -10.45 -24.08 -0.59
CA LEU A 27 -10.45 -23.74 0.84
C LEU A 27 -11.86 -23.40 1.33
N ASP A 28 -12.22 -23.84 2.53
CA ASP A 28 -13.46 -23.42 3.17
C ASP A 28 -13.41 -21.94 3.62
N PRO A 29 -14.56 -21.29 3.84
CA PRO A 29 -14.60 -19.88 4.21
C PRO A 29 -13.82 -19.53 5.49
N ASN A 30 -13.74 -20.42 6.49
CA ASN A 30 -13.01 -20.12 7.72
C ASN A 30 -11.51 -20.07 7.46
N LEU A 31 -11.00 -21.01 6.66
CA LEU A 31 -9.60 -20.99 6.23
C LEU A 31 -9.29 -19.80 5.33
N ARG A 32 -10.18 -19.42 4.40
CA ARG A 32 -9.98 -18.21 3.58
C ARG A 32 -9.93 -16.94 4.43
N SER A 33 -10.76 -16.85 5.47
CA SER A 33 -10.73 -15.75 6.43
C SER A 33 -9.38 -15.69 7.16
N ALA A 34 -8.88 -16.85 7.62
CA ALA A 34 -7.57 -16.94 8.27
C ALA A 34 -6.41 -16.55 7.32
N VAL A 35 -6.47 -16.96 6.06
CA VAL A 35 -5.50 -16.55 5.03
C VAL A 35 -5.53 -15.03 4.83
N SER A 36 -6.72 -14.42 4.77
CA SER A 36 -6.85 -12.96 4.67
C SER A 36 -6.18 -12.24 5.84
N ILE A 37 -6.43 -12.69 7.07
CA ILE A 37 -5.79 -12.12 8.27
C ILE A 37 -4.27 -12.24 8.19
N GLY A 38 -3.74 -13.39 7.76
CA GLY A 38 -2.30 -13.58 7.56
C GLY A 38 -1.70 -12.64 6.51
N ARG A 39 -2.39 -12.47 5.37
CA ARG A 39 -1.96 -11.56 4.28
C ARG A 39 -1.97 -10.10 4.69
N ARG A 40 -2.90 -9.68 5.57
CA ARG A 40 -2.93 -8.31 6.11
C ARG A 40 -1.69 -7.96 6.92
N VAL A 41 -1.03 -8.94 7.57
CA VAL A 41 0.26 -8.70 8.26
C VAL A 41 1.35 -8.37 7.25
N GLN A 42 1.33 -9.03 6.09
CA GLN A 42 2.36 -8.90 5.07
C GLN A 42 2.18 -7.60 4.26
N ASP A 43 0.97 -7.37 3.75
CA ASP A 43 0.62 -6.15 3.02
C ASP A 43 -0.86 -5.79 3.31
N PRO A 44 -1.11 -4.90 4.29
CA PRO A 44 -2.47 -4.47 4.62
C PRO A 44 -3.20 -3.85 3.43
N LEU A 45 -2.52 -3.08 2.58
CA LEU A 45 -3.15 -2.37 1.47
C LEU A 45 -3.64 -3.34 0.40
N ALA A 46 -2.78 -4.28 0.00
CA ALA A 46 -3.09 -5.25 -1.05
C ALA A 46 -4.23 -6.21 -0.67
N GLU A 47 -4.42 -6.44 0.63
CA GLU A 47 -5.47 -7.33 1.15
C GLU A 47 -6.75 -6.59 1.52
N LEU A 48 -6.70 -5.44 2.20
CA LEU A 48 -7.90 -4.68 2.60
C LEU A 48 -8.68 -4.14 1.40
N ILE A 49 -8.01 -3.86 0.28
CA ILE A 49 -8.64 -3.39 -0.95
C ILE A 49 -9.57 -4.43 -1.60
N LYS A 50 -9.46 -5.71 -1.21
CA LYS A 50 -10.35 -6.78 -1.67
C LYS A 50 -11.70 -6.76 -0.98
N ILE A 51 -11.88 -5.90 0.02
CA ILE A 51 -13.09 -5.78 0.82
C ILE A 51 -13.77 -4.46 0.47
N ASP A 52 -15.09 -4.49 0.26
CA ASP A 52 -15.85 -3.25 0.08
C ASP A 52 -15.63 -2.36 1.32
N PRO A 53 -15.15 -1.11 1.15
CA PRO A 53 -14.73 -0.28 2.28
C PRO A 53 -15.75 -0.12 3.41
N LYS A 54 -17.05 -0.22 3.11
CA LYS A 54 -18.12 -0.20 4.13
C LYS A 54 -18.05 -1.35 5.14
N HIS A 55 -17.36 -2.44 4.81
CA HIS A 55 -17.20 -3.63 5.64
C HIS A 55 -15.87 -3.64 6.43
N ILE A 56 -15.01 -2.65 6.24
CA ILE A 56 -13.76 -2.50 7.00
C ILE A 56 -14.02 -2.01 8.43
N GLY A 57 -15.23 -1.53 8.74
CA GLY A 57 -15.62 -1.16 10.10
C GLY A 57 -14.98 0.15 10.55
N ILE A 58 -15.17 1.22 9.77
CA ILE A 58 -14.51 2.51 9.97
C ILE A 58 -15.07 3.35 11.14
N GLY A 59 -16.20 2.94 11.71
CA GLY A 59 -16.83 3.64 12.83
C GLY A 59 -18.16 3.04 13.26
N THR A 60 -18.57 3.32 14.50
CA THR A 60 -19.75 2.71 15.14
C THR A 60 -21.05 3.00 14.38
N TYR A 61 -21.22 4.21 13.89
CA TYR A 61 -22.46 4.68 13.25
C TYR A 61 -22.36 4.73 11.73
N GLN A 62 -21.46 3.93 11.12
CA GLN A 62 -21.28 3.90 9.67
C GLN A 62 -22.56 3.48 8.90
N HIS A 63 -23.50 2.82 9.57
CA HIS A 63 -24.79 2.43 8.99
C HIS A 63 -25.84 3.54 9.02
N ASP A 64 -25.63 4.57 9.85
CA ASP A 64 -26.57 5.69 10.03
C ASP A 64 -26.27 6.85 9.08
N VAL A 65 -25.20 6.76 8.30
CA VAL A 65 -24.83 7.75 7.28
C VAL A 65 -25.28 7.33 5.88
N SER A 66 -25.37 8.29 4.97
CA SER A 66 -25.62 8.04 3.55
C SER A 66 -24.58 7.07 2.98
N GLN A 67 -25.03 5.88 2.60
CA GLN A 67 -24.14 4.82 2.09
C GLN A 67 -23.47 5.22 0.78
N THR A 68 -24.15 6.01 -0.07
CA THR A 68 -23.57 6.53 -1.31
C THR A 68 -22.43 7.50 -1.04
N SER A 69 -22.64 8.45 -0.12
CA SER A 69 -21.62 9.43 0.25
C SER A 69 -20.44 8.77 0.96
N LEU A 70 -20.74 7.81 1.84
CA LEU A 70 -19.72 7.03 2.53
C LEU A 70 -18.85 6.24 1.53
N LYS A 71 -19.49 5.54 0.60
CA LYS A 71 -18.78 4.79 -0.45
C LYS A 71 -17.88 5.69 -1.27
N ALA A 72 -18.39 6.83 -1.75
CA ALA A 72 -17.60 7.76 -2.55
C ALA A 72 -16.38 8.31 -1.78
N ALA A 73 -16.56 8.65 -0.49
CA ALA A 73 -15.46 9.11 0.35
C ALA A 73 -14.40 8.01 0.55
N LEU A 74 -14.83 6.78 0.85
CA LEU A 74 -13.92 5.67 1.08
C LEU A 74 -13.20 5.22 -0.19
N ASP A 75 -13.90 5.16 -1.33
CA ASP A 75 -13.29 4.84 -2.62
C ASP A 75 -12.21 5.89 -2.97
N GLY A 76 -12.44 7.17 -2.66
CA GLY A 76 -11.45 8.24 -2.82
C GLY A 76 -10.20 8.07 -1.95
N VAL A 77 -10.37 7.70 -0.67
CA VAL A 77 -9.23 7.41 0.23
C VAL A 77 -8.42 6.21 -0.26
N VAL A 78 -9.10 5.17 -0.76
CA VAL A 78 -8.43 3.99 -1.33
C VAL A 78 -7.61 4.37 -2.57
N GLU A 79 -8.19 5.14 -3.50
CA GLU A 79 -7.49 5.63 -4.69
C GLU A 79 -6.27 6.49 -4.33
N GLU A 80 -6.40 7.38 -3.35
CA GLU A 80 -5.30 8.21 -2.84
C GLU A 80 -4.19 7.36 -2.24
N CYS A 81 -4.53 6.40 -1.37
CA CYS A 81 -3.56 5.49 -0.75
C CYS A 81 -2.80 4.65 -1.78
N VAL A 82 -3.50 4.08 -2.77
CA VAL A 82 -2.89 3.30 -3.85
C VAL A 82 -1.98 4.17 -4.72
N SER A 83 -2.42 5.40 -5.02
CA SER A 83 -1.63 6.35 -5.81
C SER A 83 -0.37 6.81 -5.07
N PHE A 84 -0.47 7.03 -3.75
CA PHE A 84 0.66 7.46 -2.93
C PHE A 84 1.71 6.35 -2.78
N VAL A 85 1.29 5.10 -2.60
CA VAL A 85 2.20 3.94 -2.49
C VAL A 85 2.75 3.53 -3.84
N GLY A 86 1.94 3.60 -4.90
CA GLY A 86 2.23 3.02 -6.20
C GLY A 86 2.09 1.49 -6.20
N VAL A 87 2.05 0.90 -7.40
CA VAL A 87 1.89 -0.55 -7.57
C VAL A 87 2.93 -1.10 -8.52
N ASP A 88 3.47 -2.28 -8.23
CA ASP A 88 4.28 -3.00 -9.21
C ASP A 88 3.38 -3.84 -10.11
N ILE A 89 3.37 -3.52 -11.40
CA ILE A 89 2.45 -4.10 -12.38
C ILE A 89 2.63 -5.60 -12.58
N ASN A 90 3.82 -6.13 -12.31
CA ASN A 90 4.14 -7.52 -12.55
C ASN A 90 3.63 -8.43 -11.43
N ILE A 91 3.46 -7.90 -10.22
CA ILE A 91 3.03 -8.67 -9.04
C ILE A 91 1.64 -8.27 -8.54
N CYS A 92 1.15 -7.08 -8.88
CA CYS A 92 -0.13 -6.60 -8.36
C CYS A 92 -1.31 -7.46 -8.83
N SER A 93 -2.29 -7.62 -7.94
CA SER A 93 -3.55 -8.32 -8.23
C SER A 93 -4.44 -7.49 -9.16
N GLU A 94 -5.37 -8.17 -9.85
CA GLU A 94 -6.39 -7.48 -10.66
C GLU A 94 -7.17 -6.47 -9.83
N THR A 95 -7.53 -6.83 -8.59
CA THR A 95 -8.27 -5.96 -7.67
C THR A 95 -7.49 -4.69 -7.36
N LEU A 96 -6.21 -4.79 -6.98
CA LEU A 96 -5.38 -3.62 -6.68
C LEU A 96 -5.23 -2.69 -7.89
N MET A 97 -5.09 -3.24 -9.10
CA MET A 97 -5.00 -2.45 -10.33
C MET A 97 -6.25 -1.59 -10.60
N ARG A 98 -7.44 -2.00 -10.13
CA ARG A 98 -8.69 -1.25 -10.35
C ARG A 98 -8.71 0.12 -9.68
N HIS A 99 -7.88 0.29 -8.64
CA HIS A 99 -7.81 1.50 -7.83
C HIS A 99 -6.63 2.40 -8.18
N VAL A 100 -5.86 2.05 -9.22
CA VAL A 100 -4.83 2.94 -9.76
C VAL A 100 -5.53 4.01 -10.61
N ALA A 101 -5.16 5.27 -10.42
CA ALA A 101 -5.69 6.37 -11.19
C ALA A 101 -5.63 6.09 -12.70
N GLY A 102 -6.75 6.29 -13.40
CA GLY A 102 -6.85 6.02 -14.84
C GLY A 102 -7.03 4.54 -15.21
N LEU A 103 -7.11 3.60 -14.26
CA LEU A 103 -7.51 2.22 -14.49
C LEU A 103 -8.94 1.96 -14.01
N ASN A 104 -9.51 0.84 -14.44
CA ASN A 104 -10.82 0.35 -14.01
C ASN A 104 -10.85 -1.18 -14.14
N ALA A 105 -11.96 -1.82 -13.76
CA ALA A 105 -12.13 -3.28 -13.85
C ALA A 105 -11.80 -3.86 -15.23
N GLY A 106 -12.21 -3.19 -16.32
CA GLY A 106 -11.93 -3.65 -17.68
C GLY A 106 -10.45 -3.56 -18.04
N ARG A 107 -9.80 -2.43 -17.73
CA ARG A 107 -8.38 -2.21 -18.02
C ARG A 107 -7.47 -3.09 -17.16
N ALA A 108 -7.80 -3.25 -15.87
CA ALA A 108 -7.08 -4.14 -14.97
C ALA A 108 -7.09 -5.58 -15.50
N ARG A 109 -8.25 -6.06 -15.98
CA ARG A 109 -8.35 -7.37 -16.62
C ARG A 109 -7.51 -7.46 -17.89
N SER A 110 -7.59 -6.46 -18.78
CA SER A 110 -6.75 -6.44 -20.00
C SER A 110 -5.25 -6.49 -19.68
N ILE A 111 -4.80 -5.83 -18.61
CA ILE A 111 -3.40 -5.85 -18.18
C ILE A 111 -3.02 -7.24 -17.67
N ALA A 112 -3.85 -7.85 -16.83
CA ALA A 112 -3.63 -9.21 -16.32
C ALA A 112 -3.56 -10.24 -17.47
N GLU A 113 -4.53 -10.21 -18.40
CA GLU A 113 -4.55 -11.07 -19.59
C GLU A 113 -3.32 -10.85 -20.48
N TRP A 114 -2.87 -9.60 -20.62
CA TRP A 114 -1.66 -9.30 -21.38
C TRP A 114 -0.42 -9.89 -20.70
N ARG A 115 -0.31 -9.79 -19.37
CA ARG A 115 0.79 -10.35 -18.56
C ARG A 115 0.84 -11.87 -18.65
N GLU A 116 -0.31 -12.54 -18.56
CA GLU A 116 -0.42 -14.00 -18.72
C GLU A 116 0.03 -14.46 -20.12
N LYS A 117 -0.30 -13.69 -21.16
CA LYS A 117 -0.01 -14.07 -22.55
C LYS A 117 1.41 -13.71 -23.02
N ASN A 118 1.94 -12.56 -22.61
CA ASN A 118 3.20 -12.02 -23.13
C ASN A 118 4.34 -12.08 -22.10
N GLY A 119 4.06 -12.51 -20.88
CA GLY A 119 5.01 -12.49 -19.77
C GLY A 119 5.06 -11.12 -19.06
N PRO A 120 6.03 -10.92 -18.15
CA PRO A 120 6.14 -9.70 -17.37
C PRO A 120 6.50 -8.49 -18.23
N PHE A 121 6.00 -7.33 -17.82
CA PHE A 121 6.39 -6.04 -18.39
C PHE A 121 7.85 -5.72 -18.04
N VAL A 122 8.63 -5.30 -19.03
CA VAL A 122 10.04 -4.89 -18.93
C VAL A 122 10.16 -3.39 -18.68
N ASN A 123 9.20 -2.60 -19.16
CA ASN A 123 9.12 -1.15 -18.97
C ASN A 123 7.68 -0.66 -19.07
N ARG A 124 7.44 0.59 -18.65
CA ARG A 124 6.11 1.22 -18.69
C ARG A 124 5.58 1.37 -20.11
N GLU A 125 6.45 1.61 -21.09
CA GLU A 125 6.03 1.83 -22.50
C GLU A 125 5.26 0.64 -23.08
N GLN A 126 5.53 -0.59 -22.63
CA GLN A 126 4.79 -1.79 -23.04
C GLN A 126 3.31 -1.76 -22.60
N LEU A 127 2.93 -0.95 -21.62
CA LEU A 127 1.51 -0.76 -21.26
C LEU A 127 0.69 -0.21 -22.43
N LYS A 128 1.31 0.55 -23.35
CA LYS A 128 0.64 1.07 -24.55
C LYS A 128 0.22 -0.04 -25.52
N LEU A 129 0.77 -1.25 -25.38
CA LEU A 129 0.42 -2.43 -26.17
C LEU A 129 -0.82 -3.14 -25.63
N VAL A 130 -1.28 -2.80 -24.41
CA VAL A 130 -2.43 -3.44 -23.78
C VAL A 130 -3.72 -2.96 -24.44
N LYS A 131 -4.56 -3.92 -24.84
CA LYS A 131 -5.85 -3.64 -25.48
C LYS A 131 -6.75 -2.84 -24.52
N GLY A 132 -7.20 -1.68 -24.99
CA GLY A 132 -8.08 -0.79 -24.23
C GLY A 132 -7.36 0.23 -23.34
N LEU A 133 -6.03 0.20 -23.29
CA LEU A 133 -5.21 1.23 -22.65
C LEU A 133 -4.82 2.30 -23.68
N GLY A 134 -5.61 3.37 -23.75
CA GLY A 134 -5.33 4.50 -24.63
C GLY A 134 -4.25 5.44 -24.08
N PRO A 135 -3.77 6.41 -24.89
CA PRO A 135 -2.72 7.34 -24.48
C PRO A 135 -3.10 8.17 -23.24
N LYS A 136 -4.37 8.58 -23.12
CA LYS A 136 -4.86 9.27 -21.92
C LYS A 136 -4.81 8.38 -20.68
N SER A 137 -5.25 7.12 -20.80
CA SER A 137 -5.20 6.18 -19.67
C SER A 137 -3.78 5.92 -19.24
N PHE A 138 -2.86 5.73 -20.21
CA PHE A 138 -1.44 5.60 -19.93
C PHE A 138 -0.88 6.82 -19.19
N GLN A 139 -1.17 8.04 -19.66
CA GLN A 139 -0.74 9.26 -18.98
C GLN A 139 -1.29 9.38 -17.55
N GLN A 140 -2.51 8.90 -17.29
CA GLN A 140 -3.09 8.97 -15.96
C GLN A 140 -2.50 7.92 -15.00
N CYS A 141 -2.14 6.73 -15.48
CA CYS A 141 -1.68 5.64 -14.61
C CYS A 141 -0.16 5.51 -14.50
N ALA A 142 0.62 5.97 -15.49
CA ALA A 142 2.02 5.59 -15.62
C ALA A 142 2.90 6.07 -14.45
N GLY A 143 2.56 7.19 -13.80
CA GLY A 143 3.30 7.70 -12.64
C GLY A 143 3.15 6.82 -11.38
N PHE A 144 2.07 6.06 -11.30
CA PHE A 144 1.74 5.21 -10.15
C PHE A 144 2.15 3.74 -10.35
N ILE A 145 2.48 3.35 -11.58
CA ILE A 145 2.88 2.00 -11.94
C ILE A 145 4.39 1.87 -11.89
N ARG A 146 4.93 0.90 -11.17
CA ARG A 146 6.36 0.59 -11.11
C ARG A 146 6.65 -0.72 -11.84
N VAL A 147 7.88 -0.85 -12.35
CA VAL A 147 8.39 -2.07 -12.97
C VAL A 147 9.72 -2.42 -12.31
N ASN A 148 9.71 -3.37 -11.37
CA ASN A 148 10.92 -3.77 -10.65
C ASN A 148 11.62 -4.96 -11.33
N PRO A 149 12.89 -4.81 -11.76
CA PRO A 149 13.65 -5.89 -12.41
C PRO A 149 13.86 -7.13 -11.55
N GLU A 150 13.91 -6.99 -10.22
CA GLU A 150 14.07 -8.14 -9.32
C GLU A 150 12.85 -9.07 -9.37
N ASN A 151 11.65 -8.51 -9.54
CA ASN A 151 10.43 -9.30 -9.69
C ASN A 151 10.34 -10.01 -11.05
N LEU A 152 11.07 -9.54 -12.08
CA LEU A 152 11.21 -10.29 -13.33
C LEU A 152 11.96 -11.62 -13.14
N LYS A 153 12.84 -11.74 -12.13
CA LYS A 153 13.56 -12.98 -11.84
C LYS A 153 12.67 -13.99 -11.13
N SER A 154 11.90 -13.54 -10.14
CA SER A 154 10.93 -14.39 -9.40
C SER A 154 9.86 -14.97 -10.32
N CYS A 155 9.26 -14.15 -11.19
CA CYS A 155 8.24 -14.65 -12.11
C CYS A 155 8.79 -15.64 -13.16
N ARG A 156 10.11 -15.64 -13.43
CA ARG A 156 10.74 -16.61 -14.32
C ARG A 156 11.06 -17.93 -13.63
N SER A 157 11.36 -17.93 -12.32
CA SER A 157 11.53 -19.16 -11.55
C SER A 157 10.21 -19.89 -11.34
N ASP A 158 9.10 -19.17 -11.11
CA ASP A 158 7.78 -19.79 -10.89
C ASP A 158 7.23 -20.50 -12.15
N ILE A 159 7.62 -20.03 -13.34
CA ILE A 159 7.28 -20.68 -14.63
C ILE A 159 8.16 -21.92 -14.87
N ALA A 160 9.40 -21.91 -14.39
CA ALA A 160 10.35 -23.01 -14.61
C ALA A 160 10.00 -24.29 -13.82
N GLU A 161 9.24 -24.19 -12.73
CA GLU A 161 8.76 -25.38 -11.99
C GLU A 161 7.56 -26.09 -12.66
N VAL A 162 6.92 -25.44 -13.65
CA VAL A 162 5.76 -25.98 -14.37
C VAL A 162 6.13 -26.59 -15.74
N GLU A 163 7.31 -26.27 -16.30
CA GLU A 163 7.73 -26.74 -17.63
C GLU A 163 8.83 -27.82 -17.55
N GLN A 164 8.45 -29.06 -17.23
CA GLN A 164 9.24 -30.25 -17.58
C GLN A 164 8.82 -30.91 -18.90
N ASP A 165 7.84 -30.36 -19.62
CA ASP A 165 7.53 -30.79 -20.99
C ASP A 165 7.92 -29.71 -22.01
N THR A 166 8.99 -30.01 -22.72
CA THR A 166 9.64 -29.18 -23.74
C THR A 166 8.69 -28.72 -24.85
N VAL A 167 8.63 -27.41 -25.12
CA VAL A 167 8.49 -26.90 -26.50
C VAL A 167 9.37 -25.66 -26.70
N ALA A 168 10.35 -25.81 -27.60
CA ALA A 168 11.25 -24.76 -28.03
C ALA A 168 10.52 -23.49 -28.50
N PHE A 169 11.01 -22.32 -28.06
CA PHE A 169 10.65 -21.00 -28.55
C PHE A 169 10.70 -20.94 -30.09
N LYS A 170 9.55 -20.98 -30.75
CA LYS A 170 9.40 -20.56 -32.15
C LYS A 170 8.94 -19.11 -32.19
N LYS A 171 9.77 -18.24 -32.78
CA LYS A 171 9.37 -16.91 -33.25
C LYS A 171 8.09 -17.04 -34.10
N PRO A 172 7.00 -16.30 -33.84
CA PRO A 172 5.86 -16.34 -34.72
C PRO A 172 6.14 -15.53 -35.98
N ALA A 173 5.88 -16.16 -37.13
CA ALA A 173 5.93 -15.56 -38.44
C ALA A 173 4.82 -14.51 -38.60
N THR A 174 5.19 -13.35 -39.11
CA THR A 174 4.30 -12.25 -39.49
C THR A 174 3.32 -12.67 -40.59
N LYS A 175 2.02 -12.65 -40.30
CA LYS A 175 0.98 -12.51 -41.34
C LYS A 175 0.46 -11.07 -41.31
N ARG A 176 0.68 -10.37 -42.43
CA ARG A 176 0.25 -8.98 -42.68
C ARG A 176 -1.28 -8.89 -42.69
N GLY A 177 -1.84 -8.20 -41.69
CA GLY A 177 -3.19 -7.62 -41.73
C GLY A 177 -3.07 -6.09 -41.64
N LYS A 178 -3.67 -5.37 -42.57
CA LYS A 178 -3.71 -3.90 -42.61
C LYS A 178 -4.53 -3.35 -41.43
N GLY A 179 -3.95 -2.45 -40.62
CA GLY A 179 -4.75 -1.56 -39.74
C GLY A 179 -4.05 -1.07 -38.46
N LYS A 180 -3.78 0.25 -38.43
CA LYS A 180 -3.29 1.12 -37.32
C LYS A 180 -1.84 0.90 -36.84
N GLY A 181 -1.08 2.01 -36.84
CA GLY A 181 0.35 2.06 -36.54
C GLY A 181 0.70 1.42 -35.20
N LEU A 182 1.54 0.39 -35.27
CA LEU A 182 2.06 -0.31 -34.10
C LEU A 182 3.09 0.61 -33.44
N ALA A 183 2.82 1.06 -32.21
CA ALA A 183 3.79 1.79 -31.42
C ALA A 183 5.03 0.91 -31.22
N THR A 184 6.19 1.36 -31.68
CA THR A 184 7.47 0.68 -31.48
C THR A 184 7.92 0.90 -30.03
N CYS A 185 7.59 -0.01 -29.13
CA CYS A 185 8.06 0.03 -27.75
C CYS A 185 9.49 -0.54 -27.66
N SER A 186 10.34 0.07 -26.82
CA SER A 186 11.66 -0.49 -26.50
C SER A 186 11.49 -1.77 -25.68
N ASP A 187 12.31 -2.79 -25.91
CA ASP A 187 12.34 -4.02 -25.08
C ASP A 187 13.41 -3.96 -23.98
N LYS A 188 13.99 -2.77 -23.73
CA LYS A 188 15.02 -2.58 -22.69
C LYS A 188 14.40 -2.09 -21.39
N PRO A 189 14.88 -2.57 -20.22
CA PRO A 189 14.47 -2.04 -18.94
C PRO A 189 14.92 -0.58 -18.79
N ASN A 190 14.10 0.25 -18.17
CA ASN A 190 14.41 1.63 -17.85
C ASN A 190 14.47 1.79 -16.32
N PRO A 191 15.60 2.20 -15.71
CA PRO A 191 15.69 2.33 -14.27
C PRO A 191 14.69 3.36 -13.68
N LEU A 192 14.30 4.37 -14.46
CA LEU A 192 13.31 5.37 -14.01
C LEU A 192 11.90 4.78 -13.82
N ASP A 193 11.59 3.63 -14.42
CA ASP A 193 10.30 2.95 -14.26
C ASP A 193 10.11 2.36 -12.85
N GLN A 194 11.16 2.33 -12.02
CA GLN A 194 11.08 1.95 -10.61
C GLN A 194 10.70 3.13 -9.69
N THR A 195 10.71 4.35 -10.21
CA THR A 195 10.55 5.60 -9.44
C THR A 195 9.15 6.18 -9.59
N CYS A 196 8.80 7.20 -8.80
CA CYS A 196 7.55 7.97 -8.99
C CYS A 196 7.59 8.95 -10.19
N ILE A 197 8.72 9.04 -10.90
CA ILE A 197 8.90 9.99 -12.00
C ILE A 197 7.98 9.60 -13.15
N HIS A 198 7.11 10.51 -13.57
CA HIS A 198 6.22 10.26 -14.69
C HIS A 198 6.99 10.19 -16.03
N PRO A 199 6.63 9.31 -16.99
CA PRO A 199 7.32 9.23 -18.29
C PRO A 199 7.40 10.53 -19.09
N GLU A 200 6.45 11.46 -18.89
CA GLU A 200 6.49 12.79 -19.52
C GLU A 200 7.68 13.64 -19.05
N SER A 201 8.20 13.36 -17.84
CA SER A 201 9.30 14.07 -17.21
C SER A 201 10.65 13.37 -17.40
N TYR A 202 10.72 12.25 -18.12
CA TYR A 202 11.99 11.52 -18.33
C TYR A 202 13.04 12.37 -19.02
N SER A 203 12.66 13.17 -20.02
CA SER A 203 13.59 14.08 -20.71
C SER A 203 14.19 15.11 -19.74
N ILE A 204 13.41 15.58 -18.77
CA ILE A 204 13.83 16.54 -17.74
C ILE A 204 14.77 15.86 -16.75
N ALA A 205 14.41 14.66 -16.27
CA ALA A 205 15.23 13.87 -15.36
C ALA A 205 16.62 13.56 -15.97
N MET A 206 16.66 13.20 -17.26
CA MET A 206 17.92 12.96 -17.98
C MET A 206 18.79 14.22 -18.08
N ARG A 207 18.20 15.38 -18.40
CA ARG A 207 18.93 16.67 -18.44
C ARG A 207 19.46 17.05 -17.05
N PHE A 208 18.67 16.83 -16.00
CA PHE A 208 19.08 17.07 -14.63
C PHE A 208 20.27 16.17 -14.22
N LEU A 209 20.19 14.87 -14.50
CA LEU A 209 21.29 13.91 -14.25
C LEU A 209 22.58 14.32 -14.96
N GLN A 210 22.50 14.70 -16.23
CA GLN A 210 23.67 15.17 -16.98
C GLN A 210 24.32 16.40 -16.34
N ARG A 211 23.51 17.33 -15.82
CA ARG A 211 24.00 18.55 -15.17
C ARG A 211 24.74 18.27 -13.86
N ILE A 212 24.24 17.33 -13.05
CA ILE A 212 24.87 16.96 -11.77
C ILE A 212 25.97 15.89 -11.93
N GLY A 213 26.27 15.48 -13.18
CA GLY A 213 27.26 14.46 -13.49
C GLY A 213 26.87 13.07 -12.98
N GLY A 214 25.58 12.76 -12.90
CA GLY A 214 25.03 11.46 -12.54
C GLY A 214 24.61 10.64 -13.77
N ARG A 215 24.41 9.34 -13.58
CA ARG A 215 23.84 8.45 -14.59
C ARG A 215 22.52 7.84 -14.09
N VAL A 216 21.72 7.32 -15.02
CA VAL A 216 20.41 6.73 -14.70
C VAL A 216 20.57 5.46 -13.87
N GLU A 217 21.67 4.74 -14.07
CA GLU A 217 22.01 3.52 -13.33
C GLU A 217 22.40 3.80 -11.88
N ASP A 218 22.66 5.08 -11.52
CA ASP A 218 22.97 5.50 -10.16
C ASP A 218 21.70 5.87 -9.35
N THR A 219 20.51 5.72 -9.95
CA THR A 219 19.22 5.98 -9.28
C THR A 219 19.13 5.20 -7.95
N GLY A 220 18.79 5.91 -6.88
CA GLY A 220 18.66 5.36 -5.53
C GLY A 220 19.98 5.08 -4.79
N ARG A 221 21.13 5.39 -5.39
CA ARG A 221 22.44 5.26 -4.72
C ARG A 221 22.76 6.46 -3.84
N PRO A 222 23.45 6.26 -2.70
CA PRO A 222 23.79 7.35 -1.79
C PRO A 222 24.69 8.42 -2.45
N GLU A 223 25.55 8.04 -3.40
CA GLU A 223 26.40 8.98 -4.13
C GLU A 223 25.58 9.93 -5.00
N LEU A 224 24.49 9.45 -5.60
CA LEU A 224 23.59 10.30 -6.39
C LEU A 224 22.84 11.26 -5.48
N LYS A 225 22.36 10.77 -4.32
CA LYS A 225 21.69 11.61 -3.32
C LYS A 225 22.55 12.78 -2.88
N GLN A 226 23.82 12.55 -2.55
CA GLN A 226 24.75 13.62 -2.17
C GLN A 226 24.95 14.65 -3.29
N ARG A 227 25.03 14.22 -4.56
CA ARG A 227 25.14 15.14 -5.71
C ARG A 227 23.90 15.99 -5.90
N VAL A 228 22.71 15.39 -5.74
CA VAL A 228 21.44 16.11 -5.80
C VAL A 228 21.38 17.18 -4.70
N GLU A 229 21.68 16.81 -3.46
CA GLU A 229 21.71 17.74 -2.31
C GLU A 229 22.72 18.88 -2.53
N ALA A 230 23.93 18.56 -3.00
CA ALA A 230 24.96 19.57 -3.30
C ALA A 230 24.53 20.53 -4.43
N SER A 231 23.86 20.02 -5.46
CA SER A 231 23.34 20.85 -6.57
C SER A 231 22.28 21.83 -6.09
N VAL A 232 21.38 21.39 -5.20
CA VAL A 232 20.33 22.23 -4.64
C VAL A 232 20.91 23.29 -3.71
N GLN A 233 21.89 22.92 -2.88
CA GLN A 233 22.60 23.87 -2.02
C GLN A 233 23.37 24.94 -2.81
N HIS A 234 23.92 24.60 -3.96
CA HIS A 234 24.72 25.52 -4.77
C HIS A 234 23.87 26.49 -5.61
N SER A 235 22.81 26.00 -6.27
CA SER A 235 22.05 26.79 -7.24
C SER A 235 20.65 27.18 -6.77
N GLY A 236 20.10 26.55 -5.73
CA GLY A 236 18.70 26.70 -5.31
C GLY A 236 17.73 25.93 -6.22
N LEU A 237 16.58 25.53 -5.67
CA LEU A 237 15.60 24.70 -6.38
C LEU A 237 14.95 25.47 -7.56
N GLU A 238 14.61 26.73 -7.35
CA GLU A 238 13.90 27.58 -8.30
C GLU A 238 14.76 27.90 -9.53
N ALA A 239 16.05 28.18 -9.34
CA ALA A 239 16.95 28.47 -10.45
C ALA A 239 17.23 27.22 -11.30
N LEU A 240 17.35 26.06 -10.65
CA LEU A 240 17.47 24.78 -11.35
C LEU A 240 16.22 24.45 -12.16
N ALA A 241 15.03 24.67 -11.57
CA ALA A 241 13.76 24.48 -12.25
C ALA A 241 13.64 25.38 -13.49
N GLY A 242 13.99 26.67 -13.36
CA GLY A 242 14.00 27.62 -14.47
C GLY A 242 14.98 27.21 -15.59
N THR A 243 16.15 26.69 -15.23
CA THR A 243 17.16 26.23 -16.21
C THR A 243 16.71 24.98 -16.97
N LEU A 244 15.95 24.11 -16.31
CA LEU A 244 15.44 22.86 -16.89
C LEU A 244 14.07 23.02 -17.55
N GLU A 245 13.53 24.25 -17.59
CA GLU A 245 12.21 24.57 -18.15
C GLU A 245 11.10 23.77 -17.48
N THR A 246 11.14 23.66 -16.15
CA THR A 246 10.17 22.91 -15.34
C THR A 246 9.74 23.70 -14.11
N THR A 247 8.79 23.17 -13.34
CA THR A 247 8.34 23.78 -12.09
C THR A 247 9.15 23.25 -10.90
N PRO A 248 9.29 24.02 -9.80
CA PRO A 248 9.98 23.55 -8.59
C PRO A 248 9.39 22.25 -8.03
N GLU A 249 8.07 22.07 -8.11
CA GLU A 249 7.37 20.88 -7.61
C GLU A 249 7.67 19.65 -8.48
N THR A 250 7.71 19.83 -9.80
CA THR A 250 8.07 18.74 -10.73
C THR A 250 9.54 18.34 -10.53
N LEU A 251 10.43 19.33 -10.35
CA LEU A 251 11.83 19.06 -10.09
C LEU A 251 12.02 18.36 -8.73
N GLN A 252 11.28 18.76 -7.70
CA GLN A 252 11.29 18.09 -6.40
C GLN A 252 10.86 16.63 -6.54
N LEU A 253 9.78 16.34 -7.28
CA LEU A 253 9.34 14.97 -7.53
C LEU A 253 10.41 14.14 -8.29
N ILE A 254 11.09 14.76 -9.26
CA ILE A 254 12.21 14.12 -9.96
C ILE A 254 13.35 13.81 -8.99
N MET A 255 13.73 14.76 -8.14
CA MET A 255 14.77 14.58 -7.14
C MET A 255 14.41 13.47 -6.14
N ASP A 256 13.18 13.48 -5.63
CA ASP A 256 12.68 12.44 -4.71
C ASP A 256 12.74 11.07 -5.40
N GLY A 257 12.25 10.95 -6.63
CA GLY A 257 12.30 9.71 -7.39
C GLY A 257 13.72 9.21 -7.69
N LEU A 258 14.67 10.11 -7.96
CA LEU A 258 16.07 9.76 -8.22
C LEU A 258 16.84 9.35 -6.95
N THR A 259 16.43 9.85 -5.78
CA THR A 259 17.14 9.62 -4.51
C THR A 259 16.54 8.48 -3.69
N GLN A 260 15.32 8.05 -4.00
CA GLN A 260 14.69 6.89 -3.39
C GLN A 260 15.43 5.58 -3.74
N PRO A 261 15.72 4.70 -2.76
CA PRO A 261 16.39 3.43 -3.02
C PRO A 261 15.53 2.50 -3.90
N SER A 262 16.17 1.50 -4.50
CA SER A 262 15.46 0.46 -5.25
C SER A 262 14.44 -0.28 -4.36
N GLY A 263 13.20 -0.42 -4.82
CA GLY A 263 12.14 -1.04 -4.03
C GLY A 263 11.65 -0.19 -2.87
N PHE A 264 11.92 1.12 -2.89
CA PHE A 264 11.43 2.05 -1.88
C PHE A 264 9.91 1.98 -1.74
N ASP A 265 9.46 1.64 -0.54
CA ASP A 265 8.06 1.72 -0.17
C ASP A 265 7.94 2.76 0.94
N ILE A 266 7.16 3.80 0.69
CA ILE A 266 6.87 4.87 1.64
C ILE A 266 6.32 4.34 2.97
N ARG A 267 5.69 3.15 2.95
CA ARG A 267 5.11 2.48 4.11
C ARG A 267 6.17 1.92 5.07
N GLN A 268 7.41 1.72 4.63
CA GLN A 268 8.49 1.19 5.49
C GLN A 268 8.84 2.14 6.63
N ASN A 269 8.61 3.44 6.46
CA ASN A 269 8.86 4.45 7.48
C ASN A 269 7.71 4.58 8.50
N PHE A 270 6.60 3.86 8.29
CA PHE A 270 5.50 3.84 9.26
C PHE A 270 5.81 2.85 10.37
N GLU A 271 5.19 3.05 11.52
CA GLU A 271 5.33 2.17 12.67
C GLU A 271 5.02 0.71 12.28
N GLN A 272 5.98 -0.17 12.51
CA GLN A 272 5.82 -1.60 12.24
C GLN A 272 4.85 -2.24 13.23
N ALA A 273 4.26 -3.37 12.84
CA ALA A 273 3.35 -4.10 13.69
C ALA A 273 4.03 -4.53 14.99
N ASP A 274 3.37 -4.27 16.12
CA ASP A 274 3.87 -4.63 17.44
C ASP A 274 3.76 -6.13 17.67
N PHE A 275 4.86 -6.85 17.44
CA PHE A 275 4.94 -8.26 17.77
C PHE A 275 5.10 -8.43 19.29
N LYS A 276 4.01 -8.82 19.96
CA LYS A 276 4.01 -9.19 21.38
C LYS A 276 4.45 -10.63 21.56
N ARG A 277 4.81 -10.96 22.81
CA ARG A 277 5.09 -12.32 23.24
C ARG A 277 4.22 -12.63 24.46
N GLY A 278 3.32 -13.61 24.35
CA GLY A 278 2.84 -14.38 25.51
C GLY A 278 1.42 -14.10 26.04
N ILE A 279 0.62 -13.23 25.42
CA ILE A 279 -0.79 -13.05 25.80
C ILE A 279 -1.63 -13.05 24.52
N VAL A 280 -2.41 -14.12 24.34
CA VAL A 280 -3.16 -14.40 23.10
C VAL A 280 -4.67 -14.43 23.34
N SER A 281 -5.10 -14.77 24.56
CA SER A 281 -6.51 -14.92 24.89
C SER A 281 -6.93 -14.08 26.09
N MET A 282 -8.24 -13.81 26.20
CA MET A 282 -8.81 -13.15 27.38
C MET A 282 -8.55 -13.94 28.67
N GLY A 283 -8.40 -15.27 28.58
CA GLY A 283 -8.11 -16.14 29.72
C GLY A 283 -6.71 -15.94 30.31
N ASP A 284 -5.78 -15.40 29.52
CA ASP A 284 -4.40 -15.13 29.95
C ASP A 284 -4.27 -13.76 30.64
N LEU A 285 -5.32 -12.94 30.63
CA LEU A 285 -5.29 -11.60 31.19
C LEU A 285 -5.39 -11.62 32.72
N GLN A 286 -4.40 -10.98 33.35
CA GLN A 286 -4.40 -10.73 34.78
C GLN A 286 -4.63 -9.24 35.05
N VAL A 287 -5.37 -8.94 36.12
CA VAL A 287 -5.55 -7.56 36.58
C VAL A 287 -4.20 -7.00 37.02
N GLY A 288 -3.89 -5.79 36.57
CA GLY A 288 -2.61 -5.11 36.80
C GLY A 288 -1.60 -5.27 35.67
N THR A 289 -1.81 -6.19 34.72
CA THR A 289 -0.89 -6.37 33.59
C THR A 289 -0.85 -5.13 32.70
N LEU A 290 0.37 -4.73 32.32
CA LEU A 290 0.62 -3.67 31.36
C LEU A 290 0.68 -4.25 29.96
N LEU A 291 -0.08 -3.66 29.05
CA LEU A 291 -0.17 -4.06 27.65
C LEU A 291 -0.09 -2.82 26.78
N THR A 292 0.46 -2.98 25.59
CA THR A 292 0.26 -1.99 24.52
C THR A 292 -1.03 -2.30 23.79
N GLY A 293 -1.61 -1.32 23.12
CA GLY A 293 -2.82 -1.53 22.32
C GLY A 293 -3.02 -0.37 21.37
N ARG A 294 -3.96 -0.55 20.44
CA ARG A 294 -4.32 0.47 19.45
C ARG A 294 -5.75 0.91 19.67
N VAL A 295 -6.00 2.21 19.68
CA VAL A 295 -7.35 2.76 19.79
C VAL A 295 -8.11 2.40 18.52
N GLU A 296 -9.16 1.59 18.63
CA GLU A 296 -10.05 1.30 17.51
C GLU A 296 -11.01 2.45 17.27
N ASN A 297 -11.56 2.99 18.35
CA ASN A 297 -12.58 4.00 18.28
C ASN A 297 -12.61 4.88 19.54
N THR A 298 -13.08 6.11 19.36
CA THR A 298 -13.21 7.09 20.45
C THR A 298 -14.65 7.57 20.54
N THR A 299 -15.21 7.52 21.75
CA THR A 299 -16.58 7.95 22.07
C THR A 299 -16.54 9.04 23.12
N LEU A 300 -17.69 9.67 23.41
CA LEU A 300 -17.78 10.72 24.44
C LEU A 300 -17.49 10.21 25.87
N PHE A 301 -17.63 8.91 26.12
CA PHE A 301 -17.46 8.33 27.46
C PHE A 301 -16.15 7.55 27.62
N GLY A 302 -15.36 7.41 26.56
CA GLY A 302 -14.13 6.63 26.60
C GLY A 302 -13.59 6.24 25.23
N ALA A 303 -12.47 5.54 25.23
CA ALA A 303 -11.84 5.00 24.04
C ALA A 303 -11.80 3.46 24.10
N PHE A 304 -12.13 2.81 22.97
CA PHE A 304 -12.01 1.37 22.80
C PHE A 304 -10.63 1.04 22.23
N VAL A 305 -9.92 0.14 22.89
CA VAL A 305 -8.54 -0.20 22.58
C VAL A 305 -8.43 -1.71 22.34
N ASP A 306 -7.92 -2.08 21.18
CA ASP A 306 -7.55 -3.45 20.90
C ASP A 306 -6.20 -3.76 21.53
N ILE A 307 -6.21 -4.70 22.47
CA ILE A 307 -5.03 -5.20 23.18
C ILE A 307 -4.58 -6.58 22.68
N GLY A 308 -5.29 -7.17 21.70
CA GLY A 308 -4.90 -8.42 21.05
C GLY A 308 -5.52 -9.68 21.62
N VAL A 309 -6.67 -9.59 22.28
CA VAL A 309 -7.34 -10.73 22.94
C VAL A 309 -8.72 -11.05 22.32
N GLY A 310 -8.96 -10.58 21.09
CA GLY A 310 -10.20 -10.78 20.35
C GLY A 310 -11.38 -9.88 20.76
N LYS A 311 -11.28 -9.14 21.87
CA LYS A 311 -12.25 -8.11 22.27
C LYS A 311 -11.56 -6.82 22.70
N ALA A 312 -12.08 -5.68 22.24
CA ALA A 312 -11.59 -4.38 22.64
C ALA A 312 -11.88 -4.10 24.13
N GLY A 313 -10.89 -3.53 24.83
CA GLY A 313 -11.06 -3.01 26.18
C GLY A 313 -11.48 -1.55 26.17
N LEU A 314 -12.22 -1.13 27.20
CA LEU A 314 -12.69 0.25 27.33
C LEU A 314 -11.81 1.01 28.32
N ILE A 315 -11.21 2.10 27.86
CA ILE A 315 -10.66 3.16 28.70
C ILE A 315 -11.77 4.18 28.94
N HIS A 316 -12.34 4.21 30.15
CA HIS A 316 -13.34 5.21 30.49
C HIS A 316 -12.71 6.62 30.56
N LYS A 317 -13.47 7.67 30.27
CA LYS A 317 -12.97 9.07 30.26
C LYS A 317 -12.26 9.48 31.57
N SER A 318 -12.67 8.94 32.71
CA SER A 318 -12.05 9.20 34.01
C SER A 318 -10.60 8.69 34.10
N HIS A 319 -10.24 7.70 33.29
CA HIS A 319 -8.90 7.11 33.21
C HIS A 319 -7.99 7.80 32.19
N ILE A 320 -8.52 8.77 31.43
CA ILE A 320 -7.79 9.58 30.44
C ILE A 320 -7.47 10.93 31.07
N THR A 321 -6.40 11.01 31.85
CA THR A 321 -5.99 12.26 32.53
C THR A 321 -5.02 13.08 31.68
N LEU A 322 -5.03 14.41 31.84
CA LEU A 322 -4.18 15.35 31.09
C LEU A 322 -2.68 15.09 31.26
N GLU A 323 -2.29 14.52 32.40
CA GLU A 323 -0.89 14.17 32.71
C GLU A 323 -0.37 13.02 31.86
N LYS A 324 -1.26 12.08 31.49
CA LYS A 324 -0.94 10.89 30.68
C LYS A 324 -0.90 11.18 29.17
N LEU A 325 -1.26 12.42 28.79
CA LEU A 325 -1.39 12.84 27.40
C LEU A 325 -0.20 13.69 26.94
N PRO A 326 0.24 13.53 25.68
CA PRO A 326 1.28 14.37 25.07
C PRO A 326 0.90 15.86 25.11
N GLN A 327 1.89 16.74 25.33
CA GLN A 327 1.66 18.19 25.49
C GLN A 327 0.91 18.82 24.32
N ASP A 328 1.15 18.33 23.10
CA ASP A 328 0.52 18.73 21.84
C ASP A 328 -0.98 18.41 21.77
N ARG A 329 -1.46 17.40 22.51
CA ARG A 329 -2.85 16.91 22.44
C ARG A 329 -3.71 17.29 23.65
N ARG A 330 -3.19 18.04 24.62
CA ARG A 330 -3.90 18.45 25.85
C ARG A 330 -5.11 19.38 25.64
N ARG A 331 -5.39 19.82 24.41
CA ARG A 331 -6.47 20.77 24.09
C ARG A 331 -7.83 20.12 23.76
N ARG A 332 -7.93 18.79 23.65
CA ARG A 332 -9.17 18.07 23.30
C ARG A 332 -9.72 17.25 24.48
N SER A 333 -11.05 17.19 24.60
CA SER A 333 -11.79 16.55 25.71
C SER A 333 -11.66 15.02 25.77
N LEU A 334 -11.43 14.34 24.64
CA LEU A 334 -10.79 13.03 24.56
C LEU A 334 -9.61 13.16 23.60
N ALA A 335 -8.39 13.18 24.12
CA ALA A 335 -7.18 13.43 23.35
C ALA A 335 -6.60 12.18 22.64
N LEU A 336 -7.37 11.09 22.62
CA LEU A 336 -7.07 9.87 21.86
C LEU A 336 -7.90 9.86 20.58
N GLY A 337 -7.27 9.54 19.45
CA GLY A 337 -7.92 9.31 18.16
C GLY A 337 -7.83 7.84 17.74
N PRO A 338 -8.75 7.37 16.87
CA PRO A 338 -8.62 6.06 16.22
C PRO A 338 -7.22 5.92 15.58
N GLY A 339 -6.60 4.77 15.83
CA GLY A 339 -5.26 4.45 15.35
C GLY A 339 -4.12 4.81 16.31
N ASP A 340 -4.36 5.60 17.36
CA ASP A 340 -3.32 5.94 18.34
C ASP A 340 -2.83 4.69 19.09
N ARG A 341 -1.52 4.60 19.31
CA ARG A 341 -0.90 3.56 20.14
C ARG A 341 -0.89 4.01 21.60
N VAL A 342 -1.30 3.13 22.49
CA VAL A 342 -1.40 3.41 23.92
C VAL A 342 -0.80 2.28 24.73
N GLU A 343 -0.18 2.63 25.84
CA GLU A 343 0.13 1.68 26.90
C GLU A 343 -1.00 1.74 27.93
N VAL A 344 -1.55 0.59 28.27
CA VAL A 344 -2.73 0.43 29.13
C VAL A 344 -2.46 -0.57 30.23
N ARG A 345 -3.14 -0.39 31.36
CA ARG A 345 -3.17 -1.36 32.46
C ARG A 345 -4.54 -2.01 32.55
N VAL A 346 -4.58 -3.32 32.69
CA VAL A 346 -5.83 -4.06 32.93
C VAL A 346 -6.35 -3.75 34.33
N LEU A 347 -7.55 -3.17 34.44
CA LEU A 347 -8.21 -2.88 35.71
C LEU A 347 -9.14 -4.01 36.14
N ASN A 348 -9.90 -4.56 35.19
CA ASN A 348 -10.86 -5.63 35.45
C ASN A 348 -11.09 -6.43 34.16
N VAL A 349 -11.30 -7.74 34.30
CA VAL A 349 -11.65 -8.67 33.23
C VAL A 349 -12.91 -9.43 33.63
N ASP A 350 -14.00 -9.21 32.89
CA ASP A 350 -15.24 -9.97 33.02
C ASP A 350 -15.34 -10.95 31.85
N ALA A 351 -14.90 -12.19 32.08
CA ALA A 351 -14.90 -13.24 31.06
C ALA A 351 -16.30 -13.68 30.64
N GLN A 352 -17.30 -13.60 31.53
CA GLN A 352 -18.67 -14.01 31.23
C GLN A 352 -19.35 -13.03 30.28
N ARG A 353 -19.14 -11.73 30.49
CA ARG A 353 -19.71 -10.67 29.62
C ARG A 353 -18.75 -10.25 28.50
N GLY A 354 -17.51 -10.76 28.53
CA GLY A 354 -16.44 -10.40 27.61
C GLY A 354 -16.08 -8.92 27.64
N ARG A 355 -16.02 -8.32 28.83
CA ARG A 355 -15.70 -6.91 29.02
C ARG A 355 -14.34 -6.75 29.68
N ILE A 356 -13.54 -5.82 29.19
CA ILE A 356 -12.21 -5.52 29.73
C ILE A 356 -12.16 -4.03 30.06
N GLY A 357 -11.88 -3.72 31.33
CA GLY A 357 -11.67 -2.34 31.81
C GLY A 357 -10.18 -2.01 31.77
N LEU A 358 -9.83 -0.87 31.18
CA LEU A 358 -8.45 -0.44 30.99
C LEU A 358 -8.20 0.94 31.62
N ASP A 359 -7.03 1.13 32.22
CA ASP A 359 -6.47 2.43 32.58
C ASP A 359 -5.43 2.85 31.56
N LEU A 360 -5.50 4.08 31.06
CA LEU A 360 -4.44 4.62 30.20
C LEU A 360 -3.19 4.83 31.05
N ILE A 361 -2.01 4.47 30.57
CA ILE A 361 -0.73 4.83 31.20
C ILE A 361 -0.10 5.99 30.43
N ARG A 362 0.04 5.84 29.12
CA ARG A 362 0.54 6.89 28.21
C ARG A 362 0.18 6.58 26.77
N VAL A 363 0.27 7.61 25.93
CA VAL A 363 0.21 7.48 24.46
C VAL A 363 1.63 7.23 23.96
N LEU A 364 1.80 6.17 23.16
CA LEU A 364 3.05 5.83 22.49
C LEU A 364 3.13 6.61 21.17
N ARG A 365 4.34 7.04 20.81
CA ARG A 365 4.63 7.82 19.60
C ARG A 365 5.30 6.99 18.54
#